data_AF-A0A8H7BF29-F1
#
_entry.id   AF-A0A8H7BF29-F1
#
_cell.length_a   1.000
_cell.length_b   1.000
_cell.length_c   1.000
_cell.angle_alpha   90.00
_cell.angle_beta   90.00
_cell.angle_gamma   90.00
#
_symmetry.space_group_name_H-M   'P 1'
#
loop_
_entity.id
_entity.type
_entity.pdbx_description
1 polymer ?
#
loop_
_entity_poly.entity_id
_entity_poly.type
_entity_poly.pdbx_seq_one_letter_code
_entity_poly.pdbx_strand_id
1 'polypeptide(L)'
;CLSLPLDAIMSDISENDYCSRYLTPALQPLFDDDVKNTQLRWSATVAANKRSCSLANRRPDYIITTLTDNSFSSSLGHGEVKSHAESDNHYHTNMDLLRLGHFCKDSIDEHKLLTSIGPLLTFYLMELKADGLYVMQELNTVRMP
;
A
#
# COMPACT_ATOMS: atom_id res chain seq x y z
N CYS A 1 17.97 -5.27 -14.37
CA CYS A 1 17.03 -4.19 -14.73
C CYS A 1 15.85 -4.79 -15.46
N LEU A 2 14.67 -4.80 -14.85
CA LEU A 2 13.41 -5.06 -15.55
C LEU A 2 12.99 -3.76 -16.22
N SER A 3 12.99 -3.73 -17.55
CA SER A 3 12.46 -2.61 -18.32
C SER A 3 10.94 -2.69 -18.32
N LEU A 4 10.28 -1.74 -17.67
CA LEU A 4 8.82 -1.60 -17.73
C LEU A 4 8.44 -1.25 -19.18
N PRO A 5 7.42 -1.90 -19.77
CA PRO A 5 6.92 -1.56 -21.09
C PRO A 5 6.44 -0.10 -21.09
N LEU A 6 6.80 0.65 -22.14
CA LEU A 6 6.43 2.06 -22.28
C LEU A 6 4.98 2.26 -22.76
N ASP A 7 4.42 1.23 -23.39
CA ASP A 7 3.08 1.27 -23.95
C ASP A 7 2.08 0.58 -23.02
N ALA A 8 0.91 1.20 -22.84
CA ALA A 8 -0.20 0.63 -22.09
C ALA A 8 -0.62 -0.70 -22.74
N ILE A 9 -0.59 -1.78 -21.98
CA ILE A 9 -1.02 -3.08 -22.46
C ILE A 9 -2.55 -3.07 -22.48
N MET A 10 -3.14 -3.04 -23.68
CA MET A 10 -4.58 -2.93 -23.91
C MET A 10 -5.38 -4.21 -23.54
N SER A 11 -4.76 -5.21 -22.94
CA SER A 11 -5.43 -6.43 -22.47
C SER A 11 -5.63 -6.37 -20.96
N ASP A 12 -6.78 -6.85 -20.47
CA ASP A 12 -7.04 -6.98 -19.03
C ASP A 12 -5.95 -7.82 -18.35
N ILE A 13 -5.05 -7.16 -17.62
CA ILE A 13 -4.02 -7.80 -16.79
C ILE A 13 -4.66 -8.14 -15.45
N SER A 14 -4.47 -9.37 -14.97
CA SER A 14 -4.94 -9.76 -13.64
C SER A 14 -4.25 -8.91 -12.56
N GLU A 15 -4.93 -8.61 -11.45
CA GLU A 15 -4.33 -7.86 -10.33
C GLU A 15 -3.03 -8.50 -9.84
N ASN A 16 -2.98 -9.84 -9.77
CA ASN A 16 -1.79 -10.57 -9.38
C ASN A 16 -0.63 -10.43 -10.38
N ASP A 17 -0.91 -10.45 -11.70
CA ASP A 17 0.11 -10.16 -12.71
C ASP A 17 0.57 -8.71 -12.62
N TYR A 18 -0.34 -7.77 -12.38
CA TYR A 18 -0.01 -6.36 -12.23
C TYR A 18 0.90 -6.10 -11.01
N CYS A 19 0.55 -6.70 -9.87
CA CYS A 19 1.34 -6.67 -8.65
C CYS A 19 2.73 -7.28 -8.83
N SER A 20 2.83 -8.45 -9.46
CA SER A 20 4.11 -9.17 -9.58
C SER A 20 5.02 -8.62 -10.69
N ARG A 21 4.46 -8.16 -11.82
CA ARG A 21 5.24 -7.73 -13.00
C ARG A 21 5.59 -6.25 -13.00
N TYR A 22 4.76 -5.38 -12.43
CA TYR A 22 4.97 -3.93 -12.46
C TYR A 22 5.18 -3.34 -11.07
N LEU A 23 4.28 -3.61 -10.12
CA LEU A 23 4.35 -2.97 -8.81
C LEU A 23 5.53 -3.49 -7.99
N THR A 24 5.73 -4.79 -7.89
CA THR A 24 6.83 -5.37 -7.07
C THR A 24 8.19 -4.84 -7.54
N PRO A 25 8.55 -4.88 -8.84
CA PRO A 25 9.83 -4.34 -9.30
C PRO A 25 9.96 -2.82 -9.17
N ALA A 26 8.85 -2.06 -9.18
CA ALA A 26 8.88 -0.61 -9.01
C ALA A 26 8.97 -0.18 -7.54
N LEU A 27 8.29 -0.89 -6.64
CA LEU A 27 8.14 -0.51 -5.23
C LEU A 27 9.26 -1.07 -4.35
N GLN A 28 9.75 -2.29 -4.62
CA GLN A 28 10.81 -2.88 -3.79
C GLN A 28 12.08 -2.01 -3.73
N PRO A 29 12.64 -1.52 -4.85
CA PRO A 29 13.83 -0.66 -4.79
C PRO A 29 13.59 0.68 -4.08
N LEU A 30 12.34 1.09 -3.92
CA LEU A 30 11.97 2.35 -3.25
C LEU A 30 11.86 2.17 -1.73
N PHE A 31 11.43 0.99 -1.27
CA PHE A 31 11.05 0.76 0.13
C PHE A 31 11.85 -0.32 0.86
N ASP A 32 12.49 -1.24 0.13
CA ASP A 32 13.39 -2.23 0.72
C ASP A 32 14.74 -1.55 1.01
N ASP A 33 15.17 -1.57 2.27
CA ASP A 33 16.44 -1.01 2.71
C ASP A 33 17.06 -1.93 3.77
N ASP A 34 18.12 -2.63 3.39
CA ASP A 34 18.83 -3.55 4.28
C ASP A 34 19.50 -2.84 5.48
N VAL A 35 19.90 -1.56 5.31
CA VAL A 35 20.53 -0.77 6.38
C VAL A 35 19.50 -0.36 7.42
N LYS A 36 18.31 0.03 6.97
CA LYS A 36 17.18 0.39 7.85
C LYS A 36 16.33 -0.83 8.24
N ASN A 37 16.65 -2.01 7.75
CA ASN A 37 15.87 -3.24 7.89
C ASN A 37 14.40 -3.05 7.46
N THR A 38 14.14 -2.27 6.40
CA THR A 38 12.77 -2.05 5.90
C THR A 38 12.48 -2.99 4.73
N GLN A 39 11.27 -3.53 4.70
CA GLN A 39 10.82 -4.44 3.63
C GLN A 39 9.36 -4.18 3.28
N LEU A 40 9.08 -4.11 1.99
CA LEU A 40 7.75 -4.20 1.40
C LEU A 40 7.31 -5.66 1.35
N ARG A 41 6.10 -5.93 1.80
CA ARG A 41 5.50 -7.27 1.82
C ARG A 41 4.05 -7.24 1.38
N TRP A 42 3.69 -8.15 0.49
CA TRP A 42 2.30 -8.40 0.13
C TRP A 42 1.58 -9.11 1.29
N SER A 43 0.45 -8.59 1.75
CA SER A 43 -0.22 -9.08 2.96
C SER A 43 -0.95 -10.40 2.75
N ALA A 44 -1.26 -10.76 1.50
CA ALA A 44 -1.86 -12.02 1.10
C ALA A 44 -1.02 -13.24 1.51
N THR A 45 0.29 -13.07 1.72
CA THR A 45 1.22 -14.13 2.14
C THR A 45 1.48 -14.18 3.65
N VAL A 46 0.87 -13.31 4.46
CA VAL A 46 1.06 -13.29 5.92
C VAL A 46 0.04 -14.22 6.59
N ALA A 47 0.46 -15.07 7.52
CA ALA A 47 -0.43 -16.05 8.17
C ALA A 47 -1.68 -15.40 8.79
N ALA A 48 -2.85 -15.98 8.52
CA ALA A 48 -4.16 -15.44 8.88
C ALA A 48 -4.39 -15.53 10.40
N ASN A 49 -4.41 -14.39 11.10
CA ASN A 49 -5.02 -14.32 12.42
C ASN A 49 -6.22 -13.38 12.37
N LYS A 50 -7.38 -14.01 12.48
CA LYS A 50 -8.74 -13.48 12.73
C LYS A 50 -9.41 -12.77 11.55
N ARG A 51 -10.49 -13.40 11.06
CA ARG A 51 -11.52 -12.83 10.19
C ARG A 51 -12.60 -12.22 11.10
N SER A 52 -12.78 -10.90 11.03
CA SER A 52 -13.96 -10.19 11.52
C SER A 52 -14.41 -9.26 10.40
N CYS A 53 -15.71 -8.94 10.36
CA CYS A 53 -16.34 -8.15 9.31
C CYS A 53 -16.16 -6.63 9.47
N SER A 54 -15.33 -6.16 10.40
CA SER A 54 -15.00 -4.74 10.57
C SER A 54 -13.94 -4.28 9.57
N LEU A 55 -13.95 -2.99 9.20
CA LEU A 55 -12.86 -2.34 8.44
C LEU A 55 -11.49 -2.62 9.07
N ALA A 56 -11.45 -2.71 10.41
CA ALA A 56 -10.28 -3.05 11.22
C ALA A 56 -9.74 -4.49 11.04
N ASN A 57 -10.47 -5.39 10.38
CA ASN A 57 -10.04 -6.78 10.15
C ASN A 57 -9.74 -7.11 8.68
N ARG A 58 -9.89 -6.14 7.78
CA ARG A 58 -9.36 -6.27 6.41
C ARG A 58 -7.86 -5.99 6.45
N ARG A 59 -7.13 -6.53 5.48
CA ARG A 59 -5.68 -6.31 5.35
C ARG A 59 -5.46 -5.38 4.15
N PRO A 60 -4.52 -4.43 4.24
CA PRO A 60 -4.05 -3.71 3.06
C PRO A 60 -3.34 -4.69 2.14
N ASP A 61 -3.32 -4.48 0.82
CA ASP A 61 -2.70 -5.42 -0.13
C ASP A 61 -1.19 -5.58 0.08
N TYR A 62 -0.50 -4.50 0.45
CA TYR A 62 0.90 -4.55 0.89
C TYR A 62 1.16 -3.67 2.13
N ILE A 63 2.24 -4.01 2.84
CA ILE A 63 2.70 -3.35 4.05
C ILE A 63 4.20 -3.14 3.92
N ILE A 64 4.68 -1.95 4.26
CA ILE A 64 6.10 -1.65 4.44
C ILE A 64 6.38 -1.79 5.93
N THR A 65 7.32 -2.64 6.32
CA THR A 65 7.60 -2.92 7.73
C THR A 65 9.08 -2.88 8.05
N THR A 66 9.44 -2.54 9.28
CA THR A 66 10.79 -2.74 9.83
C THR A 66 10.95 -4.14 10.40
N LEU A 67 12.15 -4.70 10.24
CA LEU A 67 12.60 -5.93 10.89
C LEU A 67 13.48 -5.56 12.09
N THR A 68 13.11 -6.05 13.27
CA THR A 68 13.87 -5.88 14.52
C THR A 68 14.03 -7.26 15.15
N ASP A 69 15.27 -7.65 15.47
CA ASP A 69 15.59 -8.96 16.06
C ASP A 69 15.00 -10.15 15.27
N ASN A 70 15.04 -10.07 13.94
CA ASN A 70 14.49 -11.06 13.02
C ASN A 70 12.96 -11.25 13.14
N SER A 71 12.26 -10.26 13.70
CA SER A 71 10.81 -10.19 13.82
C SER A 71 10.27 -8.89 13.21
N PHE A 72 9.11 -8.93 12.56
CA PHE A 72 8.51 -7.71 12.01
C PHE A 72 7.90 -6.89 13.14
N SER A 73 8.39 -5.66 13.32
CA SER A 73 8.10 -4.85 14.50
C SER A 73 7.03 -3.78 14.25
N SER A 74 7.24 -2.90 13.26
CA SER A 74 6.38 -1.73 13.02
C SER A 74 6.05 -1.57 11.54
N SER A 75 4.82 -1.14 11.24
CA SER A 75 4.39 -0.76 9.89
C SER A 75 4.80 0.69 9.59
N LEU A 76 5.67 0.86 8.60
CA LEU A 76 6.05 2.16 8.05
C LEU A 76 5.08 2.71 7.02
N GLY A 77 4.26 1.83 6.45
CA GLY A 77 3.23 2.21 5.49
C GLY A 77 2.41 1.03 5.01
N HIS A 78 1.32 1.37 4.33
CA HIS A 78 0.34 0.44 3.80
C HIS A 78 0.03 0.83 2.37
N GLY A 79 -0.49 -0.12 1.59
CA GLY A 79 -1.16 0.23 0.36
C GLY A 79 -2.18 -0.77 -0.12
N GLU A 80 -3.11 -0.23 -0.90
CA GLU A 80 -4.17 -0.94 -1.60
C GLU A 80 -3.84 -0.88 -3.09
N VAL A 81 -4.09 -1.96 -3.81
CA VAL A 81 -3.93 -2.06 -5.26
C VAL A 81 -5.31 -2.21 -5.87
N LYS A 82 -5.46 -1.59 -7.03
CA LYS A 82 -6.63 -1.78 -7.88
C LYS A 82 -6.18 -2.14 -9.28
N SER A 83 -7.01 -2.91 -9.97
CA SER A 83 -6.85 -3.15 -11.39
C SER A 83 -7.42 -1.96 -12.19
N HIS A 84 -6.96 -1.78 -13.43
CA HIS A 84 -7.51 -0.74 -14.30
C HIS A 84 -9.01 -0.96 -14.58
N ALA A 85 -9.45 -2.21 -14.69
CA ALA A 85 -10.85 -2.56 -14.86
C ALA A 85 -11.74 -2.10 -13.69
N GLU A 86 -11.17 -1.88 -12.50
CA GLU A 86 -11.90 -1.44 -11.31
C GLU A 86 -11.73 0.05 -11.00
N SER A 87 -10.86 0.78 -11.73
CA SER A 87 -10.57 2.19 -11.44
C SER A 87 -11.77 3.11 -11.67
N ASP A 88 -12.69 2.71 -12.56
CA ASP A 88 -13.91 3.48 -12.84
C ASP A 88 -15.01 3.27 -11.77
N ASN A 89 -14.81 2.29 -10.88
CA ASN A 89 -15.71 2.10 -9.75
C ASN A 89 -15.29 3.01 -8.58
N HIS A 90 -15.77 4.25 -8.62
CA HIS A 90 -15.52 5.24 -7.58
C HIS A 90 -15.95 4.78 -6.18
N TYR A 91 -16.97 3.93 -6.06
CA TYR A 91 -17.39 3.41 -4.76
C TYR A 91 -16.31 2.52 -4.15
N HIS A 92 -15.79 1.55 -4.90
CA HIS A 92 -14.71 0.69 -4.40
C HIS A 92 -13.42 1.47 -4.16
N THR A 93 -13.05 2.37 -5.06
CA THR A 93 -11.86 3.21 -4.90
C THR A 93 -11.93 4.08 -3.63
N ASN A 94 -13.09 4.68 -3.36
CA ASN A 94 -13.28 5.49 -2.14
C ASN A 94 -13.26 4.64 -0.87
N MET A 95 -13.84 3.43 -0.91
CA MET A 95 -13.78 2.50 0.21
C MET A 95 -12.34 2.08 0.52
N ASP A 96 -11.49 1.94 -0.50
CA ASP A 96 -10.08 1.60 -0.35
C ASP A 96 -9.28 2.75 0.25
N LEU A 97 -9.55 3.98 -0.18
CA LEU A 97 -8.95 5.16 0.42
C LEU A 97 -9.34 5.30 1.91
N LEU A 98 -10.60 5.04 2.26
CA LEU A 98 -11.05 5.03 3.66
C LEU A 98 -10.35 3.94 4.48
N ARG A 99 -10.21 2.73 3.91
CA ARG A 99 -9.48 1.63 4.55
C ARG A 99 -8.02 1.98 4.77
N LEU A 100 -7.36 2.55 3.76
CA LEU A 100 -5.99 3.02 3.92
C LEU A 100 -5.89 4.06 5.05
N GLY A 101 -6.77 5.06 5.04
CA GLY A 101 -6.80 6.09 6.08
C GLY A 101 -6.91 5.49 7.48
N HIS A 102 -7.72 4.45 7.66
CA HIS A 102 -7.85 3.73 8.94
C HIS A 102 -6.54 3.04 9.35
N PHE A 103 -5.92 2.25 8.46
CA PHE A 103 -4.64 1.57 8.78
C PHE A 103 -3.54 2.56 9.14
N CYS A 104 -3.50 3.68 8.45
CA CYS A 104 -2.50 4.70 8.66
C CYS A 104 -2.73 5.47 9.95
N LYS A 105 -3.99 5.79 10.28
CA LYS A 105 -4.36 6.33 11.59
C LYS A 105 -3.90 5.40 12.71
N ASP A 106 -4.27 4.12 12.66
CA ASP A 106 -3.90 3.14 13.69
C ASP A 106 -2.37 3.03 13.83
N SER A 107 -1.66 3.03 12.69
CA SER A 107 -0.20 2.97 12.70
C SER A 107 0.47 4.26 13.16
N ILE A 108 -0.17 5.44 12.98
CA ILE A 108 0.30 6.70 13.55
C ILE A 108 0.12 6.70 15.07
N ASP A 109 -1.03 6.23 15.54
CA ASP A 109 -1.37 6.13 16.96
C ASP A 109 -0.42 5.17 17.70
N GLU A 110 0.00 4.10 17.03
CA GLU A 110 0.93 3.13 17.58
C GLU A 110 2.42 3.48 17.34
N HIS A 111 2.79 3.98 16.15
CA HIS A 111 4.20 4.03 15.68
C HIS A 111 4.62 5.24 14.77
N LYS A 112 3.79 6.27 14.53
CA LYS A 112 4.08 7.54 13.79
C LYS A 112 4.64 7.43 12.34
N LEU A 113 3.92 6.91 11.32
CA LEU A 113 4.50 6.63 9.97
C LEU A 113 3.59 6.89 8.70
N LEU A 114 4.22 6.87 7.50
CA LEU A 114 3.83 7.34 6.13
C LEU A 114 2.94 6.36 5.29
N THR A 115 2.37 6.75 4.13
CA THR A 115 1.26 6.02 3.44
C THR A 115 1.35 5.92 1.89
N SER A 116 0.63 5.01 1.20
CA SER A 116 0.59 4.89 -0.30
C SER A 116 -0.61 4.09 -0.86
N ILE A 117 -1.14 4.37 -2.08
CA ILE A 117 -2.20 3.60 -2.80
C ILE A 117 -1.83 3.37 -4.29
N GLY A 118 -2.33 2.31 -4.94
CA GLY A 118 -2.35 2.08 -6.40
C GLY A 118 -3.79 1.87 -6.94
N PRO A 119 -4.17 2.37 -8.14
CA PRO A 119 -3.94 1.71 -9.45
C PRO A 119 -3.21 2.58 -10.48
N LEU A 120 -3.42 3.89 -10.40
CA LEU A 120 -2.34 4.84 -10.54
C LEU A 120 -1.63 4.79 -9.20
N LEU A 121 -0.32 4.62 -9.17
CA LEU A 121 0.41 4.60 -7.91
C LEU A 121 0.38 6.01 -7.32
N THR A 122 -0.64 6.27 -6.52
CA THR A 122 -0.90 7.52 -5.82
C THR A 122 -0.36 7.42 -4.40
N PHE A 123 0.71 8.16 -4.15
CA PHE A 123 1.32 8.27 -2.85
C PHE A 123 0.56 9.28 -2.00
N TYR A 124 0.31 8.93 -0.75
CA TYR A 124 -0.28 9.83 0.23
C TYR A 124 0.70 10.01 1.39
N LEU A 125 0.62 11.13 2.09
CA LEU A 125 1.26 11.31 3.39
C LEU A 125 0.15 11.55 4.40
N MET A 126 0.08 10.70 5.43
CA MET A 126 -0.79 10.93 6.56
C MET A 126 0.01 11.40 7.77
N GLU A 127 -0.48 12.42 8.46
CA GLU A 127 0.13 12.94 9.68
C GLU A 127 -0.93 13.41 10.68
N LEU A 128 -0.61 13.29 11.97
CA LEU A 128 -1.42 13.84 13.06
C LEU A 128 -1.08 15.33 13.23
N LYS A 129 -2.00 16.22 12.84
CA LYS A 129 -1.80 17.68 12.92
C LYS A 129 -2.24 18.28 14.25
N ALA A 130 -3.25 17.70 14.87
CA ALA A 130 -3.76 18.08 16.19
C ALA A 130 -4.43 16.85 16.82
N ASP A 131 -4.77 16.93 18.11
CA ASP A 131 -5.44 15.82 18.81
C ASP A 131 -6.73 15.40 18.08
N GLY A 132 -6.79 14.13 17.69
CA GLY A 132 -7.88 13.56 16.89
C GLY A 132 -7.97 14.03 15.42
N LEU A 133 -7.05 14.87 14.93
CA LEU A 133 -7.07 15.41 13.57
C LEU A 133 -5.91 14.86 12.72
N TYR A 134 -6.23 13.93 11.83
CA TYR A 134 -5.31 13.32 10.88
C TYR A 134 -5.52 13.95 9.51
N VAL A 135 -4.45 14.42 8.89
CA VAL A 135 -4.47 14.96 7.53
C VAL A 135 -3.81 13.95 6.61
N MET A 136 -4.51 13.56 5.54
CA MET A 136 -3.99 12.74 4.45
C MET A 136 -3.86 13.60 3.20
N GLN A 137 -2.63 13.84 2.77
CA GLN A 137 -2.31 14.65 1.62
C GLN A 137 -1.81 13.78 0.47
N GLU A 138 -2.34 13.97 -0.73
CA GLU A 138 -1.76 13.36 -1.93
C GLU A 138 -0.39 14.00 -2.22
N LEU A 139 0.63 13.16 -2.40
CA LEU A 139 1.98 13.59 -2.77
C LEU A 139 2.15 13.60 -4.28
N ASN A 140 1.85 12.48 -4.93
CA ASN A 140 1.99 12.33 -6.38
C ASN A 140 1.25 11.09 -6.87
N THR A 141 0.90 11.10 -8.15
CA THR A 141 0.23 10.00 -8.85
C THR A 141 1.07 9.55 -10.05
N VAL A 142 1.57 8.32 -10.03
CA VAL A 142 2.40 7.73 -11.10
C VAL A 142 1.57 6.73 -11.90
N ARG A 143 1.59 6.88 -13.23
CA ARG A 143 1.01 5.90 -14.17
C ARG A 143 1.99 4.76 -14.37
N MET A 144 1.58 3.55 -13.98
CA MET A 144 2.29 2.32 -14.35
C MET A 144 1.69 1.75 -15.64
N PRO A 145 2.45 0.92 -16.39
CA PRO A 145 2.04 0.38 -17.69
C PRO A 145 0.83 -0.56 -17.66
#